data_AF-A0A6G6ZB38-F1
#
_entry.id   AF-A0A6G6ZB38-F1
#
_cell.length_a   1.000
_cell.length_b   1.000
_cell.length_c   1.000
_cell.angle_alpha   90.00
_cell.angle_beta   90.00
_cell.angle_gamma   90.00
#
_symmetry.space_group_name_H-M   'P 1'
#
loop_
_entity.id
_entity.type
_entity.pdbx_description
1 polymer ?
#
loop_
_entity_poly.entity_id
_entity_poly.type
_entity_poly.pdbx_seq_one_letter_code
_entity_poly.pdbx_strand_id
1 'polypeptide(L)'
;MAPEAQVLINIIVRIIDQRRSETSISPSWVATEAMLELDPKKVAPMLVQLGCHLELRQIARSVLRDLFEDGGKANDDDDEGSRQHALFPDLQWRYPKVRTAGKNEEPVYVRLEELSAADIAFNVSRLRSEALAKLAHADALERYGRVVRKKGGPHAAPHPAAAP
;
A
#
# COMPACT_ATOMS: atom_id res chain seq x y z
N MET A 1 -12.73 0.44 9.71
CA MET A 1 -11.95 -0.80 9.93
C MET A 1 -12.45 -1.51 11.17
N ALA A 2 -12.42 -2.85 11.22
CA ALA A 2 -12.68 -3.58 12.46
C ALA A 2 -11.56 -3.30 13.49
N PRO A 3 -11.86 -3.15 14.79
CA PRO A 3 -10.87 -2.80 15.81
C PRO A 3 -9.71 -3.80 15.88
N GLU A 4 -9.95 -5.07 15.58
CA GLU A 4 -8.95 -6.14 15.55
C GLU A 4 -7.93 -5.95 14.42
N ALA A 5 -8.35 -5.46 13.25
CA ALA A 5 -7.45 -5.19 12.13
C ALA A 5 -6.45 -4.07 12.48
N GLN A 6 -6.89 -3.07 13.24
CA GLN A 6 -6.04 -1.98 13.70
C GLN A 6 -4.93 -2.48 14.66
N VAL A 7 -5.22 -3.49 15.49
CA VAL A 7 -4.22 -4.10 16.36
C VAL A 7 -3.10 -4.74 15.54
N LEU A 8 -3.45 -5.50 14.49
CA LEU A 8 -2.46 -6.11 13.60
C LEU A 8 -1.59 -5.05 12.91
N ILE A 9 -2.20 -3.97 12.42
CA ILE A 9 -1.47 -2.84 11.81
C ILE A 9 -0.48 -2.23 12.82
N ASN A 10 -0.92 -2.01 14.07
CA ASN A 10 -0.07 -1.38 15.09
C ASN A 10 1.14 -2.26 15.47
N ILE A 11 0.96 -3.58 15.54
CA ILE A 11 2.07 -4.53 15.75
C ILE A 11 3.08 -4.41 14.60
N ILE A 12 2.60 -4.44 13.36
CA ILE A 12 3.44 -4.35 12.16
C ILE A 12 4.21 -3.02 12.12
N VAL A 13 3.53 -1.90 12.36
CA VAL A 13 4.16 -0.56 12.42
C VAL A 13 5.25 -0.54 13.47
N ARG A 14 4.97 -1.02 14.69
CA ARG A 14 5.96 -1.05 15.76
C ARG A 14 7.19 -1.91 15.40
N ILE A 15 7.00 -3.07 14.78
CA ILE A 15 8.11 -3.92 14.34
C ILE A 15 8.95 -3.21 13.27
N ILE A 16 8.31 -2.54 12.31
CA ILE A 16 9.01 -1.76 11.28
C ILE A 16 9.79 -0.60 11.90
N ASP A 17 9.19 0.13 12.85
CA ASP A 17 9.83 1.25 13.55
C ASP A 17 11.03 0.81 14.39
N GLN A 18 10.95 -0.34 15.05
CA GLN A 18 12.09 -0.93 15.78
C GLN A 18 13.28 -1.23 14.87
N ARG A 19 13.03 -1.39 13.57
CA ARG A 19 14.01 -1.75 12.55
C ARG A 19 14.36 -0.56 11.66
N ARG A 20 14.10 0.67 12.14
CA ARG A 20 14.32 1.89 11.37
C ARG A 20 15.74 1.99 10.82
N SER A 21 16.74 1.60 11.60
CA SER A 21 18.14 1.69 11.19
C SER A 21 18.58 0.64 10.17
N GLU A 22 17.79 -0.39 9.88
CA GLU A 22 18.22 -1.49 9.02
C GLU A 22 18.30 -1.07 7.54
N THR A 23 19.30 -1.55 6.82
CA THR A 23 19.46 -1.21 5.39
C THR A 23 18.28 -1.71 4.55
N SER A 24 17.76 -2.90 4.86
CA SER A 24 16.68 -3.54 4.12
C SER A 24 15.68 -4.22 5.05
N ILE A 25 14.41 -4.25 4.63
CA ILE A 25 13.32 -4.91 5.35
C ILE A 25 12.56 -5.83 4.39
N SER A 26 12.34 -7.08 4.81
CA SER A 26 11.50 -8.06 4.11
C SER A 26 10.11 -8.15 4.77
N PRO A 27 9.01 -8.03 4.01
CA PRO A 27 7.66 -8.17 4.56
C PRO A 27 7.38 -9.56 5.16
N SER A 28 7.88 -10.67 4.58
CA SER A 28 7.70 -12.00 5.18
C SER A 28 8.38 -12.11 6.54
N TRP A 29 9.52 -11.46 6.71
CA TRP A 29 10.20 -11.50 7.98
C TRP A 29 9.45 -10.70 9.06
N VAL A 30 9.01 -9.48 8.73
CA VAL A 30 8.12 -8.68 9.61
C VAL A 30 6.86 -9.48 9.97
N ALA A 31 6.25 -10.17 9.01
CA ALA A 31 5.09 -11.03 9.26
C ALA A 31 5.40 -12.23 10.17
N THR A 32 6.61 -12.79 10.06
CA THR A 32 7.06 -13.90 10.92
C THR A 32 7.20 -13.43 12.36
N GLU A 33 7.76 -12.24 12.57
CA GLU A 33 7.90 -11.65 13.91
C GLU A 33 6.56 -11.29 14.54
N ALA A 34 5.67 -10.67 13.77
CA ALA A 34 4.31 -10.39 14.23
C ALA A 34 3.56 -11.68 14.61
N MET A 35 3.74 -12.76 13.83
CA MET A 35 3.14 -14.05 14.15
C MET A 35 3.71 -14.66 15.45
N LEU A 36 5.01 -14.53 15.70
CA LEU A 36 5.64 -14.99 16.95
C LEU A 36 5.18 -14.19 18.17
N GLU A 37 4.81 -12.92 17.99
CA GLU A 37 4.22 -12.10 19.05
C GLU A 37 2.77 -12.50 19.34
N LEU A 38 1.98 -12.78 18.31
CA LEU A 38 0.58 -13.16 18.44
C LEU A 38 0.39 -14.58 19.00
N ASP A 39 1.25 -15.51 18.58
CA ASP A 39 1.21 -16.92 19.01
C ASP A 39 2.61 -17.43 19.39
N PRO A 40 3.18 -16.96 20.52
CA PRO A 40 4.54 -17.29 20.92
C PRO A 40 4.75 -18.78 21.21
N LYS A 41 3.69 -19.48 21.58
CA LYS A 41 3.70 -20.92 21.86
C LYS A 41 3.34 -21.78 20.65
N LYS A 42 3.04 -21.16 19.49
CA LYS A 42 2.67 -21.84 18.25
C LYS A 42 1.49 -22.83 18.44
N VAL A 43 0.51 -22.43 19.23
CA VAL A 43 -0.66 -23.26 19.59
C VAL A 43 -1.65 -23.34 18.43
N ALA A 44 -1.70 -22.33 17.58
CA ALA A 44 -2.63 -22.29 16.46
C ALA A 44 -2.35 -23.41 15.44
N PRO A 45 -3.37 -23.99 14.80
CA PRO A 45 -3.18 -24.97 13.73
C PRO A 45 -2.34 -24.40 12.58
N MET A 46 -1.56 -25.26 11.91
CA MET A 46 -0.67 -24.85 10.83
C MET A 46 -1.36 -24.03 9.72
N LEU A 47 -2.59 -24.41 9.33
CA LEU A 47 -3.35 -23.66 8.31
C LEU A 47 -3.76 -22.26 8.79
N VAL A 48 -4.06 -22.11 10.08
CA VAL A 48 -4.37 -20.80 10.68
C VAL A 48 -3.11 -19.94 10.73
N GLN A 49 -1.96 -20.52 11.11
CA GLN A 49 -0.68 -19.83 11.08
C GLN A 49 -0.32 -19.37 9.66
N LEU A 50 -0.51 -20.24 8.66
CA LEU A 50 -0.27 -19.87 7.26
C LEU A 50 -1.18 -18.72 6.81
N GLY A 51 -2.48 -18.79 7.08
CA GLY A 51 -3.42 -17.73 6.75
C GLY A 51 -3.06 -16.40 7.41
N CYS A 52 -2.75 -16.43 8.71
CA CYS A 52 -2.32 -15.26 9.48
C CYS A 52 -1.02 -14.66 8.92
N HIS A 53 -0.02 -15.49 8.64
CA HIS A 53 1.24 -15.05 8.05
C HIS A 53 1.04 -14.35 6.70
N LEU A 54 0.17 -14.91 5.83
CA LEU A 54 -0.13 -14.31 4.54
C LEU A 54 -0.79 -12.93 4.67
N GLU A 55 -1.70 -12.77 5.63
CA GLU A 55 -2.38 -11.50 5.90
C GLU A 55 -1.43 -10.46 6.50
N LEU A 56 -0.68 -10.83 7.55
CA LEU A 56 0.33 -9.96 8.17
C LEU A 56 1.36 -9.46 7.15
N ARG A 57 1.70 -10.32 6.19
CA ARG A 57 2.61 -9.98 5.10
C ARG A 57 2.00 -8.98 4.10
N GLN A 58 0.69 -9.04 3.85
CA GLN A 58 0.01 -8.02 3.05
C GLN A 58 -0.04 -6.68 3.80
N ILE A 59 -0.35 -6.70 5.10
CA ILE A 59 -0.34 -5.50 5.95
C ILE A 59 1.06 -4.86 5.95
N ALA A 60 2.11 -5.65 6.17
CA ALA A 60 3.50 -5.17 6.13
C ALA A 60 3.85 -4.48 4.81
N ARG A 61 3.41 -5.03 3.67
CA ARG A 61 3.64 -4.39 2.36
C ARG A 61 2.91 -3.07 2.20
N SER A 62 1.68 -2.96 2.69
CA SER A 62 0.96 -1.68 2.65
C SER A 62 1.67 -0.65 3.51
N VAL A 63 1.96 -0.98 4.76
CA VAL A 63 2.65 -0.08 5.69
C VAL A 63 3.99 0.39 5.11
N LEU A 64 4.82 -0.50 4.58
CA LEU A 64 6.11 -0.13 3.97
C LEU A 64 5.99 0.75 2.73
N ARG A 65 4.88 0.66 1.99
CA ARG A 65 4.61 1.50 0.81
C ARG A 65 4.03 2.86 1.18
N ASP A 66 3.39 2.96 2.34
CA ASP A 66 2.61 4.14 2.74
C ASP A 66 3.34 4.98 3.82
N LEU A 67 4.58 4.62 4.18
CA LEU A 67 5.46 5.32 5.13
C LEU A 67 6.39 6.33 4.45
N PHE A 68 6.33 7.58 4.88
CA PHE A 68 7.12 8.70 4.36
C PHE A 68 8.19 9.18 5.37
N GLU A 69 9.19 9.94 4.92
CA GLU A 69 10.35 10.34 5.72
C GLU A 69 9.99 11.04 7.05
N ASP A 70 8.94 11.85 7.05
CA ASP A 70 8.45 12.57 8.24
C ASP A 70 7.69 11.69 9.25
N GLY A 71 7.63 10.38 9.03
CA GLY A 71 6.81 9.47 9.83
C GLY A 71 5.31 9.64 9.59
N GLY A 72 4.94 10.47 8.62
CA GLY A 72 3.58 10.58 8.13
C GLY A 72 3.16 9.27 7.45
N LYS A 73 1.97 8.78 7.81
CA LYS A 73 1.23 7.85 6.95
C LYS A 73 0.54 8.70 5.88
N ALA A 74 0.41 8.18 4.67
CA ALA A 74 -0.59 8.73 3.74
C ALA A 74 -1.95 8.67 4.46
N ASN A 75 -2.46 9.81 4.92
CA ASN A 75 -3.71 9.88 5.66
C ASN A 75 -4.84 9.39 4.78
N ASP A 76 -5.59 8.41 5.27
CA ASP A 76 -6.88 7.95 4.72
C ASP A 76 -8.05 8.74 5.36
N ASP A 77 -7.76 9.88 6.02
CA ASP A 77 -8.78 10.71 6.66
C ASP A 77 -9.44 11.64 5.63
N ASP A 78 -10.76 11.46 5.53
CA ASP A 78 -11.71 12.13 4.65
C ASP A 78 -11.89 13.63 4.94
N ASP A 79 -10.82 14.45 4.84
CA ASP A 79 -10.95 15.91 4.86
C ASP A 79 -10.59 16.53 3.51
N GLU A 80 -11.64 16.95 2.80
CA GLU A 80 -11.70 17.23 1.36
C GLU A 80 -10.80 18.39 0.92
N GLY A 81 -10.30 19.21 1.84
CA GLY A 81 -9.35 20.31 1.59
C GLY A 81 -7.86 19.95 1.72
N SER A 82 -7.50 18.83 2.35
CA SER A 82 -6.10 18.40 2.58
C SER A 82 -5.63 17.32 1.58
N ARG A 83 -6.56 16.71 0.85
CA ARG A 83 -6.34 15.53 -0.01
C ARG A 83 -5.27 15.74 -1.08
N GLN A 84 -5.10 16.93 -1.66
CA GLN A 84 -4.12 17.11 -2.73
C GLN A 84 -2.66 17.16 -2.25
N HIS A 85 -2.41 17.71 -1.06
CA HIS A 85 -1.08 17.67 -0.43
C HIS A 85 -0.81 16.32 0.26
N ALA A 86 -1.86 15.58 0.66
CA ALA A 86 -1.75 14.25 1.27
C ALA A 86 -1.59 13.10 0.26
N LEU A 87 -1.97 13.29 -1.01
CA LEU A 87 -1.82 12.26 -2.06
C LEU A 87 -0.37 12.02 -2.48
N PHE A 88 0.50 13.02 -2.27
CA PHE A 88 1.93 12.96 -2.54
C PHE A 88 2.69 13.73 -1.45
N PRO A 89 2.85 13.16 -0.24
CA PRO A 89 3.97 13.59 0.59
C PRO A 89 5.26 13.36 -0.20
N ASP A 90 6.38 13.89 0.30
CA ASP A 90 7.71 13.77 -0.31
C ASP A 90 8.12 12.29 -0.61
N LEU A 91 9.40 12.02 -0.83
CA LEU A 91 9.84 10.65 -1.13
C LEU A 91 9.45 9.68 0.01
N GLN A 92 9.06 8.46 -0.36
CA GLN A 92 8.82 7.40 0.61
C GLN A 92 10.14 7.10 1.32
N TRP A 93 10.05 6.76 2.59
CA TRP A 93 11.24 6.46 3.38
C TRP A 93 11.96 5.19 2.86
N ARG A 94 11.20 4.26 2.27
CA ARG A 94 11.74 3.06 1.64
C ARG A 94 11.06 2.73 0.33
N TYR A 95 11.83 2.17 -0.60
CA TYR A 95 11.33 1.68 -1.87
C TYR A 95 11.74 0.23 -2.10
N PRO A 96 10.95 -0.54 -2.85
CA PRO A 96 11.32 -1.90 -3.21
C PRO A 96 12.54 -1.91 -4.14
N LYS A 97 13.48 -2.79 -3.86
CA LYS A 97 14.60 -3.09 -4.75
C LYS A 97 14.10 -3.79 -6.01
N VAL A 98 14.80 -3.60 -7.13
CA VAL A 98 14.58 -4.36 -8.36
C VAL A 98 14.78 -5.84 -8.08
N ARG A 99 13.83 -6.67 -8.51
CA ARG A 99 13.90 -8.12 -8.33
C ARG A 99 14.86 -8.71 -9.34
N THR A 100 15.88 -9.41 -8.87
CA THR A 100 16.86 -10.09 -9.71
C THR A 100 16.44 -11.52 -10.07
N ALA A 101 15.62 -12.18 -9.25
CA ALA A 101 15.18 -13.56 -9.48
C ALA A 101 13.65 -13.65 -9.74
N GLY A 102 13.22 -13.26 -10.94
CA GLY A 102 11.87 -13.55 -11.45
C GLY A 102 10.72 -12.78 -10.79
N LYS A 103 9.54 -12.83 -11.42
CA LYS A 103 8.36 -12.02 -11.01
C LYS A 103 7.75 -12.42 -9.66
N ASN A 104 8.03 -13.62 -9.17
CA ASN A 104 7.40 -14.17 -7.96
C ASN A 104 8.24 -13.97 -6.69
N GLU A 105 9.44 -13.39 -6.79
CA GLU A 105 10.25 -13.06 -5.62
C GLU A 105 9.58 -11.95 -4.80
N GLU A 106 9.70 -12.07 -3.49
CA GLU A 106 9.14 -11.08 -2.58
C GLU A 106 9.90 -9.75 -2.68
N PRO A 107 9.23 -8.58 -2.69
CA PRO A 107 9.93 -7.31 -2.69
C PRO A 107 10.67 -7.10 -1.36
N VAL A 108 11.93 -6.69 -1.46
CA VAL A 108 12.75 -6.22 -0.34
C VAL A 108 12.77 -4.70 -0.38
N TYR A 109 12.46 -4.05 0.74
CA TYR A 109 12.38 -2.59 0.83
C TYR A 109 13.68 -2.03 1.41
N VAL A 110 14.34 -1.14 0.68
CA VAL A 110 15.60 -0.49 1.09
C VAL A 110 15.38 0.99 1.35
N ARG A 111 16.26 1.60 2.16
CA ARG A 111 16.22 3.05 2.42
C ARG A 111 16.46 3.85 1.14
N LEU A 112 15.99 5.09 1.11
CA LEU A 112 16.15 5.99 -0.03
C LEU A 112 17.62 6.16 -0.42
N GLU A 113 18.52 6.31 0.55
CA GLU A 113 19.95 6.53 0.32
C GLU A 113 20.69 5.28 -0.22
N GLU A 114 20.04 4.12 -0.14
CA GLU A 114 20.60 2.82 -0.53
C GLU A 114 20.07 2.35 -1.90
N LEU A 115 19.22 3.16 -2.56
CA LEU A 115 18.71 2.83 -3.88
C LEU A 115 19.79 2.97 -4.94
N SER A 116 19.98 1.92 -5.73
CA SER A 116 20.78 2.01 -6.95
C SER A 116 20.02 2.75 -8.05
N ALA A 117 20.72 3.23 -9.08
CA ALA A 117 20.10 3.84 -10.25
C ALA A 117 19.08 2.89 -10.94
N ALA A 118 19.34 1.57 -10.91
CA ALA A 118 18.41 0.57 -11.42
C ALA A 118 17.14 0.47 -10.57
N ASP A 119 17.26 0.56 -9.23
CA ASP A 119 16.11 0.55 -8.32
C ASP A 119 15.25 1.80 -8.49
N ILE A 120 15.89 2.96 -8.68
CA ILE A 120 15.19 4.22 -8.97
C ILE A 120 14.42 4.10 -10.28
N ALA A 121 15.07 3.66 -11.37
CA ALA A 121 14.42 3.49 -12.67
C ALA A 121 13.24 2.50 -12.61
N PHE A 122 13.41 1.40 -11.88
CA PHE A 122 12.36 0.42 -11.63
C PHE A 122 11.16 1.05 -10.91
N ASN A 123 11.39 1.78 -9.81
CA ASN A 123 10.31 2.41 -9.05
C ASN A 123 9.59 3.52 -9.83
N VAL A 124 10.33 4.34 -10.58
CA VAL A 124 9.73 5.36 -11.46
C VAL A 124 8.85 4.71 -12.52
N SER A 125 9.34 3.64 -13.16
CA SER A 125 8.56 2.89 -14.17
C SER A 125 7.28 2.29 -13.58
N ARG A 126 7.38 1.69 -12.38
CA ARG A 126 6.24 1.14 -11.64
C ARG A 126 5.19 2.22 -11.35
N LEU A 127 5.60 3.34 -10.75
CA LEU A 127 4.70 4.44 -10.39
C LEU A 127 3.99 5.04 -11.63
N ARG A 128 4.72 5.23 -12.73
CA ARG A 128 4.14 5.69 -14.00
C ARG A 128 3.13 4.69 -14.55
N SER A 129 3.42 3.40 -14.48
CA SER A 129 2.51 2.34 -14.94
C SER A 129 1.24 2.29 -14.10
N GLU A 130 1.34 2.46 -12.78
CA GLU A 130 0.18 2.55 -11.88
C GLU A 130 -0.69 3.77 -12.19
N ALA A 131 -0.09 4.93 -12.47
CA ALA A 131 -0.82 6.13 -12.88
C ALA A 131 -1.57 5.92 -14.20
N LEU A 132 -0.91 5.33 -15.20
CA LEU A 132 -1.54 5.01 -16.49
C LEU A 132 -2.71 4.03 -16.33
N ALA A 133 -2.57 3.01 -15.48
CA ALA A 133 -3.64 2.06 -15.19
C ALA A 133 -4.84 2.73 -14.52
N LYS A 134 -4.61 3.65 -13.56
CA LYS A 134 -5.67 4.44 -12.92
C LYS A 134 -6.42 5.33 -13.92
N LEU A 135 -5.69 6.00 -14.82
CA LEU A 135 -6.29 6.81 -15.90
C LEU A 135 -7.14 5.95 -16.84
N ALA A 136 -6.62 4.81 -17.29
CA ALA A 136 -7.36 3.89 -18.16
C ALA A 136 -8.65 3.36 -17.49
N HIS A 137 -8.62 3.13 -16.18
CA HIS A 137 -9.79 2.73 -15.41
C HIS A 137 -10.82 3.88 -15.29
N ALA A 138 -10.36 5.11 -15.04
CA ALA A 138 -11.23 6.29 -15.03
C ALA A 138 -11.92 6.49 -16.38
N ASP A 139 -11.19 6.37 -17.49
CA ASP A 139 -11.77 6.44 -18.84
C ASP A 139 -12.82 5.35 -19.08
N ALA A 140 -12.57 4.13 -18.58
CA ALA A 140 -13.52 3.03 -18.68
C ALA A 140 -14.80 3.32 -17.89
N LEU A 141 -14.66 3.90 -16.69
CA LEU A 141 -15.78 4.31 -15.84
C LEU A 141 -16.60 5.43 -16.50
N GLU A 142 -15.95 6.42 -17.12
CA GLU A 142 -16.66 7.45 -17.90
C GLU A 142 -17.44 6.86 -19.07
N ARG A 143 -16.83 5.95 -19.84
CA ARG A 143 -17.50 5.26 -20.95
C ARG A 143 -18.73 4.50 -20.46
N TYR A 144 -18.61 3.77 -19.35
CA TYR A 144 -19.73 3.08 -18.73
C TYR A 144 -20.85 4.05 -18.34
N GLY A 145 -20.51 5.15 -17.66
CA GLY A 145 -21.47 6.19 -17.26
C GLY A 145 -22.24 6.78 -18.45
N ARG A 146 -21.56 7.05 -19.58
CA ARG A 146 -22.20 7.54 -20.81
C ARG A 146 -23.20 6.51 -21.38
N VAL A 147 -22.87 5.22 -21.36
CA VAL A 147 -23.76 4.15 -21.83
C VAL A 147 -24.98 3.99 -20.92
N VAL A 148 -24.80 4.03 -19.60
CA VAL A 148 -25.91 3.92 -18.64
C VAL A 148 -26.88 5.10 -18.75
N ARG A 149 -26.36 6.33 -18.88
CA ARG A 149 -27.19 7.54 -19.11
C ARG A 149 -27.98 7.46 -20.42
N LYS A 150 -27.36 6.96 -21.51
CA LYS A 150 -28.04 6.79 -22.82
C LYS A 150 -29.15 5.72 -22.79
N LYS A 151 -29.04 4.71 -21.93
CA LYS A 151 -30.03 3.63 -21.78
C LYS A 151 -31.17 3.94 -20.79
N GLY A 152 -31.25 5.17 -20.26
CA GLY A 152 -32.30 5.56 -19.31
C GLY A 152 -32.21 4.85 -17.95
N GLY A 153 -31.00 4.44 -17.54
CA GLY A 153 -30.78 3.82 -16.22
C GLY A 153 -31.08 4.79 -15.06
N PRO A 154 -31.18 4.28 -13.81
CA PRO A 154 -31.72 5.02 -12.65
C PRO A 154 -30.94 6.28 -12.23
N HIS A 155 -29.79 6.58 -12.84
CA HIS A 155 -28.98 7.78 -12.58
C HIS A 155 -29.10 8.87 -13.68
N ALA A 156 -30.25 8.96 -14.35
CA ALA A 156 -30.52 9.99 -15.37
C ALA A 156 -30.67 11.42 -14.80
N ALA A 157 -30.50 11.64 -13.49
CA ALA A 157 -30.49 12.99 -12.93
C ALA A 157 -29.14 13.69 -13.22
N PRO A 158 -29.13 14.91 -13.77
CA PRO A 158 -27.91 15.68 -13.90
C PRO A 158 -27.41 16.10 -12.51
N HIS A 159 -26.15 15.82 -12.22
CA HIS A 159 -25.42 16.46 -11.12
C HIS A 159 -25.55 17.98 -11.32
N PRO A 160 -25.96 18.77 -10.31
CA PRO A 160 -25.96 20.22 -10.44
C PRO A 160 -24.51 20.66 -10.68
N ALA A 161 -24.32 21.45 -11.75
CA ALA A 161 -23.05 22.05 -12.08
C ALA A 161 -22.48 22.75 -10.85
N ALA A 162 -21.26 22.40 -10.44
CA ALA A 162 -20.51 23.22 -9.51
C ALA A 162 -20.36 24.60 -10.15
N ALA A 163 -21.00 25.59 -9.54
CA ALA A 163 -20.90 27.00 -9.91
C ALA A 163 -19.45 27.48 -9.70
N PRO A 164 -18.99 28.46 -10.50
CA PRO A 164 -17.58 28.86 -10.59
C PRO A 164 -17.02 29.46 -9.30
#